data_AF-A0AAU7CA80-F1
#
_entry.id   AF-A0AAU7CA80-F1
#
_cell.length_a   1.000
_cell.length_b   1.000
_cell.length_c   1.000
_cell.angle_alpha   90.00
_cell.angle_beta   90.00
_cell.angle_gamma   90.00
#
_symmetry.space_group_name_H-M   'P 1'
#
loop_
_entity.id
_entity.type
_entity.pdbx_description
1 polymer ?
#
loop_
_entity_poly.entity_id
_entity_poly.type
_entity_poly.pdbx_seq_one_letter_code
_entity_poly.pdbx_strand_id
1 'polypeptide(L)'
;MNWLFLMALRALPGAPGHDGERQFLPAFVFLACLAGIGVSALPAALERLVPGRFVWPLTAVSMACAVLTGAWATWLHHPLQLSYYNTLIGGLSGATRAGMEPTYYWDGLTPEAREWLNSHTDKGQSVMVAYPIPTFDYLHHWGLLRPSPLPSQANPPKWYLLQNRPGILRSYPVCALAADLLSHARPVFVTTLAIAPDVPLVAVFAIEDAAAVERKRDQ
;
A
#
# COMPACT_ATOMS: atom_id res chain seq x y z
N MET A 1 9.82 -12.22 28.31
CA MET A 1 9.56 -10.77 28.25
C MET A 1 10.51 -9.98 27.34
N ASN A 2 11.28 -10.63 26.44
CA ASN A 2 12.16 -9.91 25.50
C ASN A 2 11.48 -9.50 24.19
N TRP A 3 10.44 -10.22 23.75
CA TRP A 3 9.76 -9.93 22.48
C TRP A 3 9.01 -8.59 22.52
N LEU A 4 8.30 -8.29 23.62
CA LEU A 4 7.55 -7.04 23.77
C LEU A 4 8.47 -5.81 23.78
N PHE A 5 9.64 -5.93 24.40
CA PHE A 5 10.67 -4.88 24.37
C PHE A 5 11.14 -4.60 22.94
N LEU A 6 11.40 -5.65 22.14
CA LEU A 6 11.77 -5.48 20.73
C LEU A 6 10.65 -4.85 19.90
N MET A 7 9.39 -5.22 20.15
CA MET A 7 8.22 -4.58 19.51
C MET A 7 8.13 -3.09 19.85
N ALA A 8 8.24 -2.74 21.13
CA ALA A 8 8.14 -1.36 21.60
C ALA A 8 9.32 -0.51 21.08
N LEU A 9 10.54 -1.04 21.13
CA LEU A 9 11.73 -0.38 20.61
C LEU A 9 11.60 -0.11 19.10
N ARG A 10 11.03 -1.06 18.35
CA ARG A 10 10.83 -0.93 16.90
C ARG A 10 9.70 0.02 16.52
N ALA A 11 8.69 0.14 17.39
CA ALA A 11 7.57 1.07 17.22
C ALA A 11 7.94 2.53 17.52
N LEU A 12 9.16 2.80 18.02
CA LEU A 12 9.63 4.17 18.22
C LEU A 12 9.82 4.89 16.88
N PRO A 13 9.46 6.18 16.81
CA PRO A 13 9.46 6.97 15.57
C PRO A 13 10.84 7.14 14.91
N GLY A 14 11.93 6.86 15.63
CA GLY A 14 13.31 6.96 15.13
C GLY A 14 13.95 5.63 14.70
N ALA A 15 13.26 4.49 14.82
CA ALA A 15 13.85 3.21 14.47
C ALA A 15 13.88 3.01 12.93
N PRO A 16 15.04 2.76 12.30
CA PRO A 16 15.16 2.70 10.83
C PRO A 16 14.27 1.61 10.22
N GLY A 17 13.13 2.02 9.67
CA GLY A 17 12.02 1.21 9.17
C GLY A 17 12.22 0.57 7.81
N HIS A 18 13.21 -0.31 7.63
CA HIS A 18 13.28 -1.13 6.42
C HIS A 18 12.69 -2.52 6.67
N ASP A 19 11.69 -2.91 5.86
CA ASP A 19 11.21 -4.29 5.70
C ASP A 19 10.81 -4.96 7.03
N GLY A 20 9.95 -4.26 7.79
CA GLY A 20 9.52 -4.69 9.12
C GLY A 20 8.76 -6.02 9.09
N GLU A 21 8.02 -6.29 8.02
CA GLU A 21 7.26 -7.52 7.81
C GLU A 21 8.17 -8.77 7.88
N ARG A 22 9.38 -8.71 7.31
CA ARG A 22 10.35 -9.81 7.38
C ARG A 22 10.89 -10.01 8.79
N GLN A 23 10.98 -8.94 9.58
CA GLN A 23 11.44 -9.02 10.97
C GLN A 23 10.40 -9.71 11.87
N PHE A 24 9.12 -9.67 11.48
CA PHE A 24 8.03 -10.32 12.20
C PHE A 24 7.76 -11.76 11.76
N LEU A 25 8.41 -12.27 10.69
CA LEU A 25 8.17 -13.63 10.20
C LEU A 25 8.28 -14.71 11.29
N PRO A 26 9.31 -14.70 12.16
CA PRO A 26 9.42 -15.67 13.26
C PRO A 26 8.27 -15.59 14.27
N ALA A 27 7.65 -14.41 14.44
CA ALA A 27 6.53 -14.23 15.36
C ALA A 27 5.29 -15.03 14.92
N PHE A 28 5.10 -15.26 13.61
CA PHE A 28 3.98 -16.05 13.10
C PHE A 28 4.02 -17.52 13.54
N VAL A 29 5.20 -18.10 13.78
CA VAL A 29 5.32 -19.48 14.29
C VAL A 29 4.72 -19.56 15.69
N PHE A 30 5.08 -18.63 16.57
CA PHE A 30 4.52 -18.57 17.92
C PHE A 30 3.03 -18.23 17.90
N LEU A 31 2.60 -17.34 17.00
CA LEU A 31 1.20 -17.01 16.81
C LEU A 31 0.38 -18.24 16.36
N ALA A 32 0.92 -19.08 15.48
CA ALA A 32 0.28 -20.31 15.05
C ALA A 32 0.13 -21.32 16.20
N CYS A 33 1.18 -21.48 17.03
CA CYS A 33 1.10 -22.30 18.24
C CYS A 33 0.02 -21.78 19.21
N LEU A 34 -0.02 -20.46 19.46
CA LEU A 34 -1.02 -19.84 20.32
C LEU A 34 -2.44 -19.99 19.76
N ALA A 35 -2.61 -19.83 18.44
CA ALA A 35 -3.89 -20.08 17.77
C ALA A 35 -4.34 -21.53 17.94
N GLY A 36 -3.43 -22.50 17.81
CA GLY A 36 -3.72 -23.92 18.05
C GLY A 36 -4.15 -24.21 19.49
N ILE A 37 -3.49 -23.59 20.48
CA ILE A 37 -3.89 -23.68 21.90
C ILE A 37 -5.27 -23.05 22.11
N GLY A 38 -5.54 -21.90 21.50
CA GLY A 38 -6.85 -21.25 21.58
C GLY A 38 -7.97 -22.11 21.01
N VAL A 39 -7.73 -22.75 19.85
CA VAL A 39 -8.70 -23.65 19.22
C VAL A 39 -8.94 -24.90 20.07
N SER A 40 -7.90 -25.50 20.67
CA SER A 40 -8.07 -26.70 21.50
C SER A 40 -8.78 -26.43 22.82
N ALA A 41 -8.63 -25.22 23.38
CA ALA A 41 -9.30 -24.80 24.61
C ALA A 41 -10.75 -24.33 24.38
N LEU A 42 -11.13 -24.01 23.14
CA LEU A 42 -12.42 -23.39 22.82
C LEU A 42 -13.64 -24.25 23.18
N PRO A 43 -13.70 -25.57 22.91
CA PRO A 43 -14.82 -26.41 23.31
C PRO A 43 -15.06 -26.41 24.83
N ALA A 44 -13.99 -26.58 25.61
CA ALA A 44 -14.06 -26.60 27.07
C ALA A 44 -14.50 -25.23 27.65
N ALA A 45 -14.13 -24.13 27.00
CA ALA A 45 -14.62 -22.81 27.36
C ALA A 45 -16.13 -22.66 27.06
N LEU A 46 -16.59 -23.16 25.92
CA LEU A 46 -17.99 -23.12 25.50
C LEU A 46 -18.89 -24.02 26.35
N GLU A 47 -18.41 -25.19 26.78
CA GLU A 47 -19.15 -26.08 27.69
C GLU A 47 -19.61 -25.39 28.98
N ARG A 48 -18.89 -24.35 29.42
CA ARG A 48 -19.26 -23.56 30.61
C ARG A 48 -20.37 -22.55 30.35
N LEU A 49 -20.65 -22.24 29.09
CA LEU A 49 -21.54 -21.15 28.68
C LEU A 49 -22.79 -21.65 27.94
N VAL A 50 -22.70 -22.80 27.28
CA VAL A 50 -23.78 -23.34 26.43
C VAL A 50 -24.04 -24.82 26.69
N PRO A 51 -25.26 -25.32 26.42
CA PRO A 51 -25.54 -26.75 26.46
C PRO A 51 -24.63 -27.56 25.54
N GLY A 52 -24.20 -28.75 25.97
CA GLY A 52 -23.23 -29.61 25.27
C GLY A 52 -23.53 -29.88 23.79
N ARG A 53 -24.82 -29.98 23.41
CA ARG A 53 -25.24 -30.15 22.00
C ARG A 53 -24.83 -29.01 21.07
N PHE A 54 -24.53 -27.82 21.60
CA PHE A 54 -24.14 -26.64 20.81
C PHE A 54 -22.64 -26.38 20.79
N VAL A 55 -21.85 -27.05 21.62
CA VAL A 55 -20.40 -26.79 21.78
C VAL A 55 -19.64 -26.97 20.48
N TRP A 56 -19.79 -28.13 19.82
CA TRP A 56 -19.11 -28.41 18.57
C TRP A 56 -19.59 -27.56 17.38
N PRO A 57 -20.92 -27.37 17.16
CA PRO A 57 -21.40 -26.41 16.17
C PRO A 57 -20.85 -25.00 16.38
N LEU A 58 -20.87 -24.48 17.61
CA LEU A 58 -20.37 -23.13 17.90
C LEU A 58 -18.85 -23.03 17.77
N THR A 59 -18.11 -24.09 18.12
CA THR A 59 -16.66 -24.16 17.86
C THR A 59 -16.36 -24.09 16.37
N ALA A 60 -17.07 -24.89 15.57
CA ALA A 60 -16.92 -24.93 14.11
C ALA A 60 -17.29 -23.58 13.48
N VAL A 61 -18.40 -22.97 13.90
CA VAL A 61 -18.81 -21.63 13.45
C VAL A 61 -17.77 -20.58 13.84
N SER A 62 -17.24 -20.63 15.07
CA SER A 62 -16.21 -19.69 15.52
C SER A 62 -14.92 -19.80 14.69
N MET A 63 -14.48 -21.03 14.39
CA MET A 63 -13.35 -21.27 13.49
C MET A 63 -13.64 -20.76 12.08
N ALA A 64 -14.81 -21.06 11.53
CA ALA A 64 -15.21 -20.60 10.21
C ALA A 64 -15.23 -19.07 10.16
N CYS A 65 -15.83 -18.41 11.15
CA CYS A 65 -15.82 -16.95 11.26
C CYS A 65 -14.40 -16.38 11.32
N ALA A 66 -13.50 -16.98 12.10
CA ALA A 66 -12.12 -16.52 12.20
C ALA A 66 -11.38 -16.60 10.86
N VAL A 67 -11.50 -17.74 10.15
CA VAL A 67 -10.87 -17.94 8.84
C VAL A 67 -11.50 -17.04 7.78
N LEU A 68 -12.83 -17.00 7.71
CA LEU A 68 -13.57 -16.20 6.74
C LEU A 68 -13.32 -14.70 6.92
N THR A 69 -13.17 -14.22 8.16
CA THR A 69 -12.84 -12.82 8.40
C THR A 69 -11.45 -12.47 7.84
N GLY A 70 -10.45 -13.34 8.04
CA GLY A 70 -9.11 -13.14 7.48
C GLY A 70 -9.07 -13.22 5.96
N ALA A 71 -9.80 -14.18 5.38
CA ALA A 71 -9.94 -14.32 3.93
C ALA A 71 -10.66 -13.11 3.31
N TRP A 72 -11.73 -12.64 3.95
CA TRP A 72 -12.49 -11.47 3.53
C TRP A 72 -11.66 -10.20 3.58
N ALA A 73 -10.91 -9.97 4.66
CA ALA A 73 -10.00 -8.84 4.76
C ALA A 73 -8.94 -8.87 3.65
N THR A 74 -8.34 -10.03 3.38
CA THR A 74 -7.36 -10.21 2.29
C THR A 74 -7.98 -9.94 0.92
N TRP A 75 -9.22 -10.41 0.70
CA TRP A 75 -9.95 -10.22 -0.55
C TRP A 75 -10.24 -8.73 -0.81
N LEU A 76 -10.73 -8.01 0.20
CA LEU A 76 -11.03 -6.58 0.10
C LEU A 76 -9.82 -5.72 -0.26
N HIS A 77 -8.61 -6.19 0.08
CA HIS A 77 -7.38 -5.49 -0.23
C HIS A 77 -6.71 -6.02 -1.50
N HIS A 78 -7.26 -7.00 -2.21
CA HIS A 78 -6.66 -7.50 -3.43
C HIS A 78 -6.80 -6.47 -4.58
N PRO A 79 -5.74 -6.19 -5.38
CA PRO A 79 -4.39 -6.79 -5.38
C PRO A 79 -3.33 -5.98 -4.58
N LEU A 80 -3.75 -5.07 -3.72
CA LEU A 80 -2.95 -4.08 -3.02
C LEU A 80 -2.84 -4.39 -1.52
N GLN A 81 -2.51 -5.63 -1.17
CA GLN A 81 -2.52 -6.10 0.22
C GLN A 81 -1.48 -5.39 1.10
N LEU A 82 -0.44 -4.78 0.49
CA LEU A 82 0.57 -4.01 1.22
C LEU A 82 0.04 -2.64 1.69
N SER A 83 -1.13 -2.22 1.20
CA SER A 83 -1.84 -1.02 1.66
C SER A 83 -2.89 -1.35 2.74
N TYR A 84 -2.68 -2.44 3.50
CA TYR A 84 -3.57 -2.88 4.58
C TYR A 84 -3.30 -2.15 5.90
N TYR A 85 -4.37 -1.61 6.48
CA TYR A 85 -4.40 -1.15 7.87
C TYR A 85 -5.63 -1.72 8.59
N ASN A 86 -5.48 -2.02 9.88
CA ASN A 86 -6.56 -2.60 10.65
C ASN A 86 -7.74 -1.63 10.86
N THR A 87 -8.91 -2.17 11.19
CA THR A 87 -10.13 -1.37 11.40
C THR A 87 -10.07 -0.48 12.63
N LEU A 88 -9.21 -0.75 13.62
CA LEU A 88 -9.10 0.06 14.84
C LEU A 88 -8.54 1.46 14.57
N ILE A 89 -7.66 1.60 13.58
CA ILE A 89 -7.18 2.91 13.11
C ILE A 89 -8.11 3.52 12.03
N GLY A 90 -9.21 2.85 11.69
CA GLY A 90 -10.12 3.28 10.62
C GLY A 90 -9.70 2.82 9.22
N GLY A 91 -8.96 1.71 9.13
CA GLY A 91 -8.46 1.19 7.87
C GLY A 91 -7.42 2.11 7.23
N LEU A 92 -7.23 1.96 5.91
CA LEU A 92 -6.24 2.73 5.17
C LEU A 92 -6.49 4.24 5.25
N SER A 93 -7.72 4.69 5.03
CA SER A 93 -8.10 6.10 5.12
C SER A 93 -7.80 6.69 6.50
N GLY A 94 -8.10 5.95 7.57
CA GLY A 94 -7.80 6.39 8.93
C GLY A 94 -6.30 6.44 9.24
N ALA A 95 -5.54 5.44 8.77
CA ALA A 95 -4.08 5.43 8.90
C ALA A 95 -3.41 6.59 8.13
N THR A 96 -3.86 6.87 6.90
CA THR A 96 -3.37 8.01 6.12
C THR A 96 -3.66 9.34 6.81
N ARG A 97 -4.85 9.52 7.39
CA ARG A 97 -5.16 10.71 8.21
C ARG A 97 -4.29 10.82 9.46
N ALA A 98 -3.89 9.68 10.03
CA ALA A 98 -2.94 9.63 11.15
C ALA A 98 -1.46 9.85 10.72
N GLY A 99 -1.20 10.09 9.43
CA GLY A 99 0.13 10.34 8.90
C GLY A 99 0.94 9.09 8.57
N MET A 100 0.30 7.91 8.52
CA MET A 100 0.96 6.67 8.10
C MET A 100 1.05 6.57 6.57
N GLU A 101 2.02 5.77 6.10
CA GLU A 101 2.32 5.59 4.68
C GLU A 101 1.18 4.84 3.96
N PRO A 102 0.53 5.42 2.94
CA PRO A 102 -0.60 4.78 2.27
C PRO A 102 -0.24 3.54 1.44
N THR A 103 0.93 3.54 0.80
CA THR A 103 1.37 2.52 -0.16
C THR A 103 2.85 2.20 0.06
N TYR A 104 3.25 1.00 -0.37
CA TYR A 104 4.62 0.52 -0.32
C TYR A 104 5.16 0.32 -1.74
N TYR A 105 6.32 0.91 -2.06
CA TYR A 105 7.04 0.79 -3.36
C TYR A 105 6.17 0.46 -4.59
N TRP A 106 5.59 1.35 -5.36
CA TRP A 106 4.98 0.99 -6.67
C TRP A 106 4.00 -0.22 -6.73
N ASP A 107 3.49 -0.76 -5.62
CA ASP A 107 2.48 -1.83 -5.62
C ASP A 107 1.18 -1.36 -6.29
N GLY A 108 0.89 -0.06 -6.13
CA GLY A 108 -0.17 0.68 -6.82
C GLY A 108 0.02 0.82 -8.33
N LEU A 109 1.18 0.46 -8.89
CA LEU A 109 1.39 0.37 -10.35
C LEU A 109 0.83 -0.95 -10.87
N THR A 110 -0.48 -1.12 -10.68
CA THR A 110 -1.24 -2.32 -11.02
C THR A 110 -1.20 -2.61 -12.53
N PRO A 111 -1.60 -3.82 -12.98
CA PRO A 111 -1.81 -4.07 -14.40
C PRO A 111 -2.69 -3.02 -15.09
N GLU A 112 -3.75 -2.56 -14.43
CA GLU A 112 -4.62 -1.50 -14.95
C GLU A 112 -3.91 -0.17 -15.12
N ALA A 113 -3.15 0.28 -14.11
CA ALA A 113 -2.38 1.51 -14.19
C ALA A 113 -1.34 1.48 -15.33
N ARG A 114 -0.67 0.33 -15.51
CA ARG A 114 0.28 0.12 -16.60
C ARG A 114 -0.40 0.11 -17.96
N GLU A 115 -1.54 -0.55 -18.09
CA GLU A 115 -2.29 -0.57 -19.34
C GLU A 115 -2.82 0.82 -19.71
N TRP A 116 -3.26 1.60 -18.71
CA TRP A 116 -3.63 2.99 -18.92
C TRP A 116 -2.43 3.80 -19.46
N LEU A 117 -1.26 3.70 -18.82
CA LEU A 117 -0.04 4.38 -19.29
C LEU A 117 0.35 3.93 -20.70
N ASN A 118 0.26 2.63 -21.00
CA ASN A 118 0.62 2.06 -22.30
C ASN A 118 -0.32 2.49 -23.43
N SER A 119 -1.59 2.72 -23.13
CA SER A 119 -2.61 3.11 -24.11
C SER A 119 -2.71 4.63 -24.29
N HIS A 120 -2.30 5.42 -23.29
CA HIS A 120 -2.41 6.87 -23.29
C HIS A 120 -1.09 7.61 -23.54
N THR A 121 0.03 6.90 -23.69
CA THR A 121 1.34 7.50 -24.03
C THR A 121 1.69 7.21 -25.48
N ASP A 122 1.97 8.25 -26.26
CA ASP A 122 2.28 8.08 -27.68
C ASP A 122 3.68 7.49 -27.87
N LYS A 123 3.92 6.89 -29.04
CA LYS A 123 5.26 6.36 -29.37
C LYS A 123 6.29 7.50 -29.33
N GLY A 124 7.39 7.28 -28.62
CA GLY A 124 8.43 8.29 -28.43
C GLY A 124 8.13 9.27 -27.29
N GLN A 125 7.07 9.09 -26.50
CA GLN A 125 6.88 9.83 -25.25
C GLN A 125 7.26 8.99 -24.04
N SER A 126 7.61 9.67 -22.96
CA SER A 126 8.05 9.07 -21.70
C SER A 126 7.09 9.39 -20.55
N VAL A 127 7.37 8.78 -19.41
CA VAL A 127 6.72 9.09 -18.13
C VAL A 127 7.78 9.63 -17.19
N MET A 128 7.52 10.79 -16.58
CA MET A 128 8.38 11.35 -15.56
C MET A 128 7.98 10.83 -14.18
N VAL A 129 8.99 10.54 -13.36
CA VAL A 129 8.86 10.20 -11.93
C VAL A 129 9.76 11.11 -11.12
N ALA A 130 9.41 11.35 -9.84
CA ALA A 130 10.16 12.26 -8.97
C ALA A 130 11.64 11.86 -8.79
N TYR A 131 11.94 10.56 -8.91
CA TYR A 131 13.30 10.04 -8.90
C TYR A 131 13.39 8.77 -9.76
N PRO A 132 14.54 8.49 -10.39
CA PRO A 132 14.71 7.27 -11.19
C PRO A 132 14.52 6.02 -10.34
N ILE A 133 13.74 5.08 -10.86
CA ILE A 133 13.47 3.80 -10.19
C ILE A 133 13.89 2.67 -11.14
N PRO A 134 14.91 1.86 -10.78
CA PRO A 134 15.38 0.77 -11.63
C PRO A 134 14.27 -0.22 -12.04
N THR A 135 13.26 -0.41 -11.18
CA THR A 135 12.09 -1.25 -11.47
C THR A 135 11.39 -0.86 -12.78
N PHE A 136 11.37 0.42 -13.14
CA PHE A 136 10.69 0.86 -14.34
C PHE A 136 11.47 0.51 -15.60
N ASP A 137 12.80 0.55 -15.55
CA ASP A 137 13.65 0.08 -16.65
C ASP A 137 13.41 -1.41 -16.91
N TYR A 138 13.27 -2.21 -15.85
CA TYR A 138 12.91 -3.62 -15.98
C TYR A 138 11.51 -3.84 -16.56
N LEU A 139 10.51 -3.09 -16.07
CA LEU A 139 9.14 -3.16 -16.60
C LEU A 139 9.09 -2.77 -18.08
N HIS A 140 9.89 -1.79 -18.49
CA HIS A 140 10.03 -1.38 -19.87
C HIS A 140 10.71 -2.46 -20.71
N HIS A 141 11.84 -2.99 -20.24
CA HIS A 141 12.56 -4.07 -20.91
C HIS A 141 11.72 -5.34 -21.09
N TRP A 142 10.86 -5.67 -20.11
CA TRP A 142 9.92 -6.79 -20.20
C TRP A 142 8.65 -6.49 -21.01
N GLY A 143 8.51 -5.29 -21.56
CA GLY A 143 7.35 -4.89 -22.36
C GLY A 143 6.07 -4.69 -21.55
N LEU A 144 6.16 -4.64 -20.22
CA LEU A 144 5.02 -4.40 -19.31
C LEU A 144 4.71 -2.91 -19.14
N LEU A 145 5.71 -2.04 -19.32
CA LEU A 145 5.57 -0.59 -19.34
C LEU A 145 6.20 -0.03 -20.63
N ARG A 146 5.40 0.15 -21.68
CA ARG A 146 5.84 0.63 -22.99
C ARG A 146 6.50 2.01 -22.99
N PRO A 147 6.01 3.04 -22.27
CA PRO A 147 6.69 4.32 -22.28
C PRO A 147 8.04 4.21 -21.55
N SER A 148 9.03 4.95 -22.04
CA SER A 148 10.32 5.02 -21.36
C SER A 148 10.17 5.74 -20.02
N PRO A 149 10.77 5.25 -18.93
CA PRO A 149 10.80 5.95 -17.64
C PRO A 149 11.95 6.97 -17.54
N LEU A 150 12.73 7.13 -18.61
CA LEU A 150 13.86 8.04 -18.70
C LEU A 150 13.51 9.18 -19.67
N PRO A 151 12.91 10.27 -19.17
CA PRO A 151 12.58 11.41 -20.02
C PRO A 151 13.83 12.02 -20.63
N SER A 152 13.74 12.41 -21.90
CA SER A 152 14.80 13.12 -22.63
C SER A 152 14.20 14.11 -23.62
N GLN A 153 15.02 14.96 -24.25
CA GLN A 153 14.52 15.81 -25.33
C GLN A 153 13.96 15.01 -26.52
N ALA A 154 14.56 13.85 -26.80
CA ALA A 154 14.08 12.94 -27.85
C ALA A 154 12.79 12.22 -27.44
N ASN A 155 12.59 12.00 -26.13
CA ASN A 155 11.40 11.37 -25.57
C ASN A 155 10.79 12.23 -24.44
N PRO A 156 10.10 13.32 -24.77
CA PRO A 156 9.56 14.22 -23.77
C PRO A 156 8.50 13.51 -22.91
N PRO A 157 8.43 13.82 -21.60
CA PRO A 157 7.43 13.21 -20.74
C PRO A 157 6.05 13.74 -21.09
N LYS A 158 5.07 12.85 -21.23
CA LYS A 158 3.64 13.22 -21.35
C LYS A 158 2.96 13.27 -19.98
N TRP A 159 3.42 12.41 -19.08
CA TRP A 159 2.80 12.19 -17.78
C TRP A 159 3.80 12.38 -16.66
N TYR A 160 3.32 12.87 -15.52
CA TYR A 160 4.00 12.81 -14.24
C TYR A 160 3.37 11.69 -13.41
N LEU A 161 4.10 10.61 -13.19
CA LEU A 161 3.68 9.48 -12.36
C LEU A 161 4.21 9.65 -10.94
N LEU A 162 3.30 9.48 -9.98
CA LEU A 162 3.55 9.71 -8.58
C LEU A 162 3.09 8.52 -7.74
N GLN A 163 3.88 8.20 -6.72
CA GLN A 163 3.48 7.32 -5.63
C GLN A 163 3.15 8.16 -4.38
N ASN A 164 2.01 7.91 -3.74
CA ASN A 164 1.61 8.60 -2.53
C ASN A 164 2.39 8.08 -1.30
N ARG A 165 3.61 8.58 -1.14
CA ARG A 165 4.51 8.27 -0.03
C ARG A 165 4.93 9.52 0.73
N PRO A 166 4.07 10.09 1.59
CA PRO A 166 4.31 11.39 2.22
C PRO A 166 5.66 11.50 2.93
N GLY A 167 6.14 10.43 3.56
CA GLY A 167 7.45 10.37 4.20
C GLY A 167 8.60 10.59 3.22
N ILE A 168 8.58 9.94 2.05
CA ILE A 168 9.56 10.19 0.98
C ILE A 168 9.36 11.60 0.41
N LEU A 169 8.12 11.96 0.09
CA LEU A 169 7.82 13.23 -0.57
C LEU A 169 8.24 14.45 0.27
N ARG A 170 8.14 14.36 1.60
CA ARG A 170 8.55 15.43 2.54
C ARG A 170 10.02 15.39 2.90
N SER A 171 10.67 14.23 2.86
CA SER A 171 12.07 14.09 3.27
C SER A 171 13.05 14.53 2.20
N TYR A 172 12.66 14.50 0.93
CA TYR A 172 13.55 14.78 -0.19
C TYR A 172 13.08 16.00 -0.98
N PRO A 173 13.89 17.09 -1.05
CA PRO A 173 13.52 18.30 -1.79
C PRO A 173 13.19 18.06 -3.27
N VAL A 174 13.83 17.09 -3.91
CA VAL A 174 13.55 16.69 -5.31
C VAL A 174 12.10 16.21 -5.51
N CYS A 175 11.45 15.73 -4.45
CA CYS A 175 10.08 15.24 -4.47
C CYS A 175 9.03 16.32 -4.12
N ALA A 176 9.45 17.57 -3.88
CA ALA A 176 8.52 18.61 -3.47
C ALA A 176 7.40 18.83 -4.50
N LEU A 177 7.70 18.74 -5.81
CA LEU A 177 6.69 18.92 -6.85
C LEU A 177 5.60 17.85 -6.77
N ALA A 178 6.01 16.61 -6.45
CA ALA A 178 5.09 15.51 -6.24
C ALA A 178 4.18 15.76 -5.03
N ALA A 179 4.70 16.30 -3.93
CA ALA A 179 3.88 16.68 -2.77
C ALA A 179 2.83 17.75 -3.13
N ASP A 180 3.23 18.75 -3.92
CA ASP A 180 2.35 19.84 -4.35
C ASP A 180 1.28 19.34 -5.33
N LEU A 181 1.64 18.46 -6.28
CA LEU A 181 0.70 17.85 -7.23
C LEU A 181 -0.42 17.09 -6.52
N LEU A 182 -0.08 16.27 -5.51
CA LEU A 182 -1.08 15.56 -4.70
C LEU A 182 -2.06 16.50 -3.99
N SER A 183 -1.61 17.70 -3.62
CA SER A 183 -2.37 18.65 -2.81
C SER A 183 -3.16 19.64 -3.65
N HIS A 184 -2.72 19.93 -4.88
CA HIS A 184 -3.17 21.09 -5.65
C HIS A 184 -3.56 20.80 -7.10
N ALA A 185 -3.28 19.59 -7.62
CA ALA A 185 -3.63 19.21 -8.98
C ALA A 185 -4.64 18.06 -9.00
N ARG A 186 -5.36 17.93 -10.11
CA ARG A 186 -6.28 16.82 -10.33
C ARG A 186 -5.58 15.74 -11.16
N PRO A 187 -5.49 14.49 -10.67
CA PRO A 187 -4.90 13.42 -11.44
C PRO A 187 -5.80 13.04 -12.63
N VAL A 188 -5.18 12.67 -13.75
CA VAL A 188 -5.84 12.12 -14.93
C VAL A 188 -6.13 10.62 -14.77
N PHE A 189 -5.37 9.94 -13.92
CA PHE A 189 -5.58 8.55 -13.52
C PHE A 189 -5.14 8.35 -12.07
N VAL A 190 -5.86 7.49 -11.33
CA VAL A 190 -5.55 7.19 -9.93
C VAL A 190 -5.81 5.71 -9.63
N THR A 191 -4.84 5.06 -8.99
CA THR A 191 -5.04 3.75 -8.36
C THR A 191 -5.48 3.96 -6.93
N THR A 192 -6.61 3.36 -6.55
CA THR A 192 -7.13 3.34 -5.18
C THR A 192 -7.55 1.92 -4.79
N LEU A 193 -7.76 1.69 -3.50
CA LEU A 193 -8.49 0.51 -3.03
C LEU A 193 -9.98 0.82 -3.01
N ALA A 194 -10.83 -0.14 -3.40
CA ALA A 194 -12.28 0.04 -3.42
C ALA A 194 -12.86 0.41 -2.02
N ILE A 195 -12.21 -0.09 -0.97
CA ILE A 195 -12.56 0.19 0.44
C ILE A 195 -12.00 1.52 0.97
N ALA A 196 -11.12 2.18 0.21
CA ALA A 196 -10.49 3.45 0.57
C ALA A 196 -10.30 4.34 -0.69
N PRO A 197 -11.41 4.72 -1.36
CA PRO A 197 -11.37 5.49 -2.60
C PRO A 197 -10.85 6.92 -2.41
N ASP A 198 -10.83 7.41 -1.18
CA ASP A 198 -10.29 8.72 -0.79
C ASP A 198 -8.76 8.73 -0.69
N VAL A 199 -8.11 7.58 -0.73
CA VAL A 199 -6.66 7.46 -0.60
C VAL A 199 -6.03 7.09 -1.95
N PRO A 200 -5.46 8.07 -2.68
CA PRO A 200 -4.69 7.76 -3.88
C PRO A 200 -3.43 6.98 -3.49
N LEU A 201 -3.15 5.86 -4.14
CA LEU A 201 -1.90 5.10 -3.92
C LEU A 201 -0.87 5.47 -4.98
N VAL A 202 -1.30 5.45 -6.23
CA VAL A 202 -0.54 5.95 -7.38
C VAL A 202 -1.42 6.93 -8.13
N ALA A 203 -0.84 8.04 -8.56
CA ALA A 203 -1.54 9.08 -9.29
C ALA A 203 -0.72 9.45 -10.53
N VAL A 204 -1.42 9.69 -11.64
CA VAL A 204 -0.85 10.19 -12.88
C VAL A 204 -1.40 11.58 -13.12
N PHE A 205 -0.52 12.54 -13.42
CA PHE A 205 -0.88 13.90 -13.77
C PHE A 205 -0.41 14.21 -15.19
N ALA A 206 -1.09 15.13 -15.87
CA ALA A 206 -0.60 15.69 -17.11
C ALA A 206 0.71 16.46 -16.86
N ILE A 207 1.67 16.36 -17.77
CA ILE A 207 2.95 17.07 -17.61
C ILE A 207 2.76 18.59 -17.59
N GLU A 208 1.73 19.09 -18.27
CA GLU A 208 1.36 20.50 -18.31
C GLU A 208 0.88 21.01 -16.95
N ASP A 209 0.12 20.19 -16.22
CA ASP A 209 -0.34 20.48 -14.86
C ASP A 209 0.85 20.50 -13.89
N ALA A 210 1.76 19.53 -14.02
CA ALA A 210 3.00 19.50 -13.24
C ALA A 210 3.84 20.77 -13.47
N ALA A 211 4.03 21.16 -14.73
CA ALA A 211 4.75 22.38 -15.09
C ALA A 211 4.04 23.66 -14.59
N ALA A 212 2.70 23.67 -14.54
CA ALA A 212 1.93 24.79 -14.01
C ALA A 212 2.07 24.93 -12.49
N VAL A 213 2.10 23.81 -11.75
CA VAL A 213 2.35 23.79 -10.31
C VAL A 213 3.79 24.22 -10.01
N GLU A 214 4.77 23.71 -10.78
CA GLU A 214 6.18 24.07 -10.62
C GLU A 214 6.41 25.58 -10.81
N ARG A 215 5.86 26.17 -11.88
CA ARG A 215 5.95 27.63 -12.12
C ARG A 215 5.37 28.48 -10.99
N LYS A 216 4.31 28.01 -10.32
CA LYS A 216 3.70 28.73 -9.19
C LYS A 216 4.57 28.66 -7.93
N ARG A 217 5.45 27.67 -7.83
CA ARG A 217 6.32 27.49 -6.67
C ARG A 217 7.59 28.32 -6.74
N ASP A 218 8.04 28.61 -7.96
CA ASP A 218 9.22 29.44 -8.22
C ASP A 218 8.90 30.96 -8.18
N GLN A 219 7.63 31.33 -8.01
CA GLN A 219 7.14 32.71 -7.82
C GLN A 219 7.02 33.07 -6.35
#